data_AF-A0A6A3P9R7-F1
#
_entry.id   AF-A0A6A3P9R7-F1
#
_cell.length_a   1.000
_cell.length_b   1.000
_cell.length_c   1.000
_cell.angle_alpha   90.00
_cell.angle_beta   90.00
_cell.angle_gamma   90.00
#
_symmetry.space_group_name_H-M   'P 1'
#
loop_
_entity.id
_entity.type
_entity.pdbx_description
1 polymer ?
#
loop_
_entity_poly.entity_id
_entity_poly.type
_entity_poly.pdbx_seq_one_letter_code
_entity_poly.pdbx_strand_id
1 'polypeptide(L)'
;MDGVSPEFCTANQLWENVVDHNEPMVITLAAKQTMTVPTNPVQLTLYMENFEPYTNDFLVIDVPEDQDILLGMPWLKTTNPD
;
A
#
# COMPACT_ATOMS: atom_id res chain seq x y z
N MET A 1 7.64 -0.15 -1.86
CA MET A 1 6.54 -0.42 -0.94
C MET A 1 5.30 0.09 -1.61
N ASP A 2 4.22 -0.68 -1.50
CA ASP A 2 2.91 -0.24 -1.95
C ASP A 2 2.05 0.07 -0.72
N GLY A 3 1.12 0.99 -0.87
CA GLY A 3 0.30 1.53 0.22
C GLY A 3 -1.17 1.58 -0.13
N VAL A 4 -2.02 1.46 0.88
CA VAL A 4 -3.48 1.62 0.77
C VAL A 4 -3.98 2.56 1.86
N SER A 5 -4.93 3.43 1.54
CA SER A 5 -5.48 4.38 2.51
C SER A 5 -6.35 3.68 3.56
N PRO A 6 -6.34 4.13 4.83
CA PRO A 6 -7.24 3.62 5.86
C PRO A 6 -8.72 3.78 5.51
N GLU A 7 -9.07 4.87 4.81
CA GLU A 7 -10.43 5.16 4.33
C GLU A 7 -10.89 4.07 3.35
N PHE A 8 -10.03 3.69 2.40
CA PHE A 8 -10.32 2.63 1.45
C PHE A 8 -10.51 1.28 2.14
N CYS A 9 -9.67 0.95 3.12
CA CYS A 9 -9.83 -0.25 3.94
C CYS A 9 -11.18 -0.27 4.68
N THR A 10 -11.61 0.88 5.19
CA THR A 10 -12.88 1.03 5.90
C THR A 10 -14.07 0.87 4.96
N ALA A 11 -14.06 1.57 3.83
CA ALA A 11 -15.13 1.54 2.84
C ALA A 11 -15.36 0.14 2.25
N ASN A 12 -14.29 -0.65 2.13
CA ASN A 12 -14.31 -1.98 1.51
C ASN A 12 -14.23 -3.14 2.52
N GLN A 13 -14.35 -2.87 3.82
CA GLN A 13 -14.33 -3.89 4.89
C GLN A 13 -13.05 -4.75 4.89
N LEU A 14 -11.91 -4.16 4.50
CA LEU A 14 -10.65 -4.90 4.33
C LEU A 14 -9.90 -5.14 5.64
N TRP A 15 -10.32 -4.49 6.73
CA TRP A 15 -9.67 -4.60 8.05
C TRP A 15 -9.63 -6.03 8.60
N GLU A 16 -10.57 -6.89 8.22
CA GLU A 16 -10.57 -8.31 8.63
C GLU A 16 -9.44 -9.13 7.99
N ASN A 17 -8.88 -8.64 6.88
CA ASN A 17 -7.79 -9.27 6.13
C ASN A 17 -6.42 -8.65 6.45
N VAL A 18 -6.40 -7.63 7.31
CA VAL A 18 -5.18 -6.98 7.76
C VAL A 18 -4.51 -7.86 8.82
N VAL A 19 -3.26 -8.25 8.57
CA VAL A 19 -2.47 -9.04 9.52
C VAL A 19 -1.67 -8.10 10.40
N ASP A 20 -1.94 -8.08 11.71
CA ASP A 20 -1.19 -7.25 12.66
C ASP A 20 0.13 -7.93 13.06
N HIS A 21 1.26 -7.34 12.71
CA HIS A 21 2.59 -7.82 13.08
C HIS A 21 3.16 -7.18 14.36
N ASN A 22 2.43 -6.28 15.04
CA ASN A 22 2.79 -5.63 16.32
C ASN A 22 4.14 -4.87 16.34
N GLU A 23 4.79 -4.61 15.20
CA GLU A 23 6.07 -3.90 15.13
C GLU A 23 5.98 -2.62 14.28
N PRO A 24 5.89 -1.42 14.88
CA PRO A 24 5.78 -0.19 14.12
C PRO A 24 7.02 0.04 13.24
N MET A 25 6.80 0.36 11.95
CA MET A 25 7.85 0.68 10.99
C MET A 25 7.91 2.20 10.77
N VAL A 26 9.12 2.76 10.73
CA VAL A 26 9.32 4.18 10.36
C VAL A 26 9.57 4.28 8.86
N ILE A 27 8.74 5.05 8.17
CA ILE A 27 8.87 5.34 6.75
C ILE A 27 9.30 6.80 6.59
N THR A 28 10.28 7.04 5.72
CA THR A 28 10.68 8.39 5.31
C THR A 28 10.12 8.68 3.92
N LEU A 29 9.26 9.70 3.83
CA LEU A 29 8.70 10.18 2.57
C LEU A 29 9.70 11.09 1.84
N ALA A 30 9.50 11.27 0.53
CA ALA A 30 10.35 12.10 -0.32
C ALA A 30 10.54 13.54 0.21
N ALA A 31 9.55 14.07 0.94
CA ALA A 31 9.61 15.38 1.60
C ALA A 31 10.44 15.43 2.90
N LYS A 32 11.22 14.37 3.22
CA LYS A 32 11.92 14.17 4.51
C LYS A 32 11.00 14.10 5.72
N GLN A 33 9.70 13.92 5.50
CA GLN A 33 8.74 13.65 6.57
C GLN A 33 8.86 12.19 6.98
N THR A 34 9.02 11.94 8.27
CA THR A 34 9.03 10.58 8.83
C THR A 34 7.66 10.28 9.43
N MET A 35 7.10 9.13 9.10
CA MET A 35 5.85 8.63 9.67
C MET A 35 6.07 7.24 10.25
N THR A 36 5.51 7.00 11.43
CA THR A 36 5.48 5.66 12.03
C THR A 36 4.18 5.00 11.61
N VAL A 37 4.28 3.86 10.94
CA VAL A 37 3.12 3.10 10.48
C VAL A 37 3.07 1.74 11.18
N PRO A 38 1.87 1.25 11.54
CA PRO A 38 1.71 -0.15 11.92
C PRO A 38 2.15 -1.06 10.77
N THR A 39 2.87 -2.15 11.06
CA THR A 39 3.15 -3.21 10.07
C THR A 39 1.93 -4.09 9.89
N ASN A 40 0.90 -3.50 9.32
CA ASN A 40 -0.40 -4.11 9.16
C ASN A 40 -0.70 -4.21 7.66
N PRO A 41 -0.04 -5.12 6.92
CA PRO A 41 -0.29 -5.29 5.50
C PRO A 41 -1.65 -5.93 5.24
N VAL A 42 -2.24 -5.57 4.11
CA VAL A 42 -3.36 -6.26 3.48
C VAL A 42 -2.93 -6.73 2.11
N GLN A 43 -3.19 -7.99 1.78
CA GLN A 43 -2.93 -8.51 0.45
C GLN A 43 -4.04 -8.09 -0.50
N LEU A 44 -3.68 -7.40 -1.57
CA LEU A 44 -4.62 -6.95 -2.59
C LEU A 44 -4.19 -7.44 -3.97
N THR A 45 -5.18 -7.67 -4.83
CA THR A 45 -4.97 -7.89 -6.26
C THR A 45 -5.62 -6.75 -7.03
N LEU A 46 -4.81 -5.96 -7.73
CA LEU A 46 -5.25 -4.82 -8.52
C LEU A 46 -5.47 -5.23 -9.97
N TYR A 47 -6.62 -4.83 -10.52
CA TYR A 47 -6.93 -4.96 -11.93
C TYR A 47 -6.93 -3.56 -12.55
N MET A 48 -5.91 -3.28 -13.36
CA MET A 48 -5.75 -2.00 -14.06
C MET A 48 -5.83 -2.21 -15.56
N GLU A 49 -6.49 -1.31 -16.27
CA GLU A 49 -6.62 -1.42 -17.72
C GLU A 49 -5.23 -1.42 -18.40
N ASN A 50 -5.01 -2.36 -19.33
CA ASN A 50 -3.75 -2.57 -20.05
C ASN A 50 -2.57 -3.08 -19.20
N PHE A 51 -2.79 -3.48 -17.95
CA PHE A 51 -1.77 -4.12 -17.11
C PHE A 51 -2.23 -5.51 -16.68
N GLU A 52 -1.27 -6.42 -16.47
CA GLU A 52 -1.57 -7.70 -15.85
C GLU A 52 -2.03 -7.49 -14.40
N PRO A 53 -2.88 -8.39 -13.85
CA PRO A 53 -3.28 -8.32 -12.45
C PRO A 53 -2.05 -8.30 -11.53
N TYR A 54 -2.03 -7.34 -10.62
CA TYR A 54 -0.91 -7.14 -9.71
C TYR A 54 -1.31 -7.51 -8.28
N THR A 55 -0.75 -8.60 -7.77
CA THR A 55 -0.95 -9.04 -6.39
C THR A 55 0.28 -8.69 -5.55
N ASN A 56 0.07 -7.97 -4.45
CA ASN A 56 1.12 -7.69 -3.48
C ASN A 56 0.54 -7.41 -2.08
N ASP A 57 1.41 -7.33 -1.09
CA ASP A 57 1.09 -6.88 0.27
C ASP A 57 1.21 -5.35 0.36
N PHE A 58 0.09 -4.70 0.66
CA PHE A 58 -0.03 -3.24 0.77
C PHE A 58 -0.05 -2.84 2.24
N LEU A 59 0.80 -1.90 2.62
CA LEU A 59 0.77 -1.36 3.98
C LEU A 59 -0.35 -0.32 4.10
N VAL A 60 -1.12 -0.38 5.18
CA VAL A 60 -2.15 0.61 5.47
C VAL A 60 -1.49 1.90 5.97
N ILE A 61 -1.49 2.94 5.14
CA ILE A 61 -0.81 4.22 5.39
C ILE A 61 -1.65 5.39 4.84
N ASP A 62 -1.48 6.59 5.38
CA ASP A 62 -2.04 7.79 4.76
C ASP A 62 -1.45 7.99 3.36
N VAL A 63 -2.27 7.76 2.34
CA VAL A 63 -1.93 7.97 0.93
C VAL A 63 -2.23 9.44 0.60
N PRO A 64 -1.27 10.19 0.03
CA PRO A 64 -1.46 11.61 -0.27
C PRO A 64 -2.43 11.82 -1.45
N GLU A 65 -2.82 13.08 -1.67
CA GLU A 65 -3.60 13.52 -2.86
C GLU A 65 -5.00 12.88 -2.98
N ASP A 66 -5.61 12.53 -1.84
CA ASP A 66 -6.94 11.89 -1.75
C ASP A 66 -7.05 10.62 -2.62
N GLN A 67 -5.94 9.91 -2.82
CA GLN A 67 -5.89 8.65 -3.54
C GLN A 67 -6.06 7.47 -2.59
N ASP A 68 -6.59 6.36 -3.11
CA ASP A 68 -6.80 5.14 -2.33
C ASP A 68 -5.57 4.21 -2.30
N ILE A 69 -4.76 4.23 -3.35
CA ILE A 69 -3.65 3.28 -3.57
C ILE A 69 -2.39 4.03 -3.98
N LEU A 70 -1.26 3.67 -3.36
CA LEU A 70 0.08 4.09 -3.75
C LEU A 70 0.87 2.90 -4.29
N LEU A 71 1.30 2.98 -5.55
CA LEU A 71 2.17 1.99 -6.19
C LEU A 71 3.61 2.48 -6.16
N GLY A 72 4.49 1.70 -5.53
CA GLY A 72 5.90 2.02 -5.40
C GLY A 72 6.80 1.22 -6.35
N MET A 73 8.07 1.14 -5.94
CA MET A 73 9.11 0.42 -6.68
C MET A 73 8.82 -1.06 -6.97
N PRO A 74 8.14 -1.85 -6.11
CA PRO A 74 7.79 -3.23 -6.43
C PRO A 74 6.97 -3.33 -7.71
N TRP A 75 5.88 -2.55 -7.81
CA TRP A 75 5.06 -2.49 -9.02
C TRP A 75 5.86 -2.06 -10.24
N LEU A 76 6.65 -0.97 -10.12
CA LEU A 76 7.44 -0.43 -11.24
C LEU A 76 8.41 -1.47 -11.82
N LYS A 77 9.06 -2.28 -10.97
CA LYS A 77 9.96 -3.36 -11.40
C LYS A 77 9.24 -4.49 -12.12
N THR A 78 7.98 -4.75 -11.79
CA THR A 78 7.17 -5.81 -12.41
C THR A 78 6.64 -5.37 -13.77
N THR A 79 6.17 -4.14 -13.91
CA THR A 79 5.54 -3.64 -15.15
C THR A 79 6.51 -3.01 -16.14
N ASN A 80 7.66 -2.55 -15.67
CA ASN A 80 8.73 -2.03 -16.51
C ASN A 80 10.08 -2.62 -16.06
N PRO A 81 10.30 -3.94 -16.28
CA PRO A 81 11.62 -4.53 -16.12
C PRO A 81 12.51 -3.96 -17.25
N ASP A 82 13.70 -3.46 -16.90
CA ASP A 82 14.69 -2.95 -17.87
C ASP A 82 14.87 -3.84 -19.11
#